data_AF-A0A535QS34-F1
#
_entry.id   AF-A0A535QS34-F1
#
_cell.length_a   1.000
_cell.length_b   1.000
_cell.length_c   1.000
_cell.angle_alpha   90.00
_cell.angle_beta   90.00
_cell.angle_gamma   90.00
#
_symmetry.space_group_name_H-M   'P 1'
#
loop_
_entity.id
_entity.type
_entity.pdbx_description
1 polymer ?
#
loop_
_entity_poly.entity_id
_entity_poly.type
_entity_poly.pdbx_seq_one_letter_code
_entity_poly.pdbx_strand_id
1 'polypeptide(L)'
;MEVEPQEGELGALVSSPEFARMVDRFAASTGLKLQVFDLDAHPLTAVEDYPRYCRLLQERKACPLYNDPDFLKRGEETIGVCKSGVGHFIAPVRNEKEVQMGAVVGPAVRFAPNSVEEFAELAFRLKIFPDDLIQAADAVQEHDAENLLGAGELVSVGLNLLAEMQAKERVGHALRRLQAEIAESNAQMLTQHVVDAVLYLTRADYALVLMIDDSGSDLASAYDQTSPDQLVAAKRRLVEGIAEWVKHADRTVTVPDIAKSAWSRYLTDDTVKVGSVVGVPIPDQKAGATFGAIVVGFDRSRDDLQEPLAAMESFVAEGLYALVMGRKLMQAEQLALLDLQSGAYSTRYLGDLLDKEISRASRYSNDLAVVTFEIEAFEVLRGKYGEAGLGRILREFVAVIRAKTRRVNTLARIRDGQFCLVIPEADRAVAVRQADRLRPALEEHPYAATPNGDIVRIAVDTGVAASEHGKDDRAAVLAQAMQRLAQSRAERRTRSFNP
;
A
#
# COMPACT_ATOMS: atom_id res chain seq x y z
N MET A 1 -10.91 12.49 19.72
CA MET A 1 -10.81 11.08 20.13
C MET A 1 -9.46 10.92 20.78
N GLU A 2 -9.47 10.38 21.99
CA GLU A 2 -8.29 10.19 22.84
C GLU A 2 -7.25 9.36 22.09
N VAL A 3 -5.99 9.81 22.17
CA VAL A 3 -4.83 9.14 21.59
C VAL A 3 -4.45 8.03 22.57
N GLU A 4 -4.84 6.79 22.26
CA GLU A 4 -4.31 5.60 22.91
C GLU A 4 -2.85 5.34 22.49
N PRO A 5 -2.04 4.68 23.33
CA PRO A 5 -0.59 4.58 23.13
C PRO A 5 -0.25 3.72 21.91
N GLN A 6 0.79 4.10 21.18
CA GLN A 6 1.39 3.29 20.11
C GLN A 6 2.04 2.03 20.69
N GLU A 7 1.26 0.96 20.86
CA GLU A 7 1.77 -0.34 21.29
C GLU A 7 2.34 -1.13 20.10
N GLY A 8 3.66 -1.37 20.16
CA GLY A 8 4.30 -2.45 19.42
C GLY A 8 3.68 -3.80 19.76
N GLU A 9 4.06 -4.86 19.05
CA GLU A 9 3.25 -6.08 19.03
C GLU A 9 3.17 -6.79 20.39
N LEU A 10 4.15 -6.51 21.26
CA LEU A 10 4.17 -6.89 22.67
C LEU A 10 2.99 -6.32 23.49
N GLY A 11 2.54 -5.09 23.26
CA GLY A 11 1.41 -4.52 24.01
C GLY A 11 0.07 -5.17 23.64
N ALA A 12 -0.14 -5.43 22.34
CA ALA A 12 -1.28 -6.19 21.85
C ALA A 12 -1.28 -7.64 22.37
N LEU A 13 -0.10 -8.26 22.50
CA LEU A 13 0.06 -9.58 23.11
C LEU A 13 -0.35 -9.56 24.60
N VAL A 14 0.16 -8.57 25.36
CA VAL A 14 -0.13 -8.38 26.79
C VAL A 14 -1.62 -8.14 27.06
N SER A 15 -2.30 -7.46 26.14
CA SER A 15 -3.74 -7.19 26.24
C SER A 15 -4.64 -8.38 25.87
N SER A 16 -4.06 -9.52 25.45
CA SER A 16 -4.85 -10.67 24.98
C SER A 16 -5.44 -11.52 26.14
N PRO A 17 -6.65 -12.09 25.98
CA PRO A 17 -7.23 -13.03 26.94
C PRO A 17 -6.35 -14.26 27.18
N GLU A 18 -5.63 -14.71 26.16
CA GLU A 18 -4.72 -15.84 26.22
C GLU A 18 -3.51 -15.55 27.11
N PHE A 19 -2.93 -14.36 26.98
CA PHE A 19 -1.86 -13.88 27.85
C PHE A 19 -2.32 -13.82 29.30
N ALA A 20 -3.50 -13.23 29.57
CA ALA A 20 -4.07 -13.17 30.91
C ALA A 20 -4.21 -14.58 31.53
N ARG A 21 -4.76 -15.55 30.79
CA ARG A 21 -4.88 -16.95 31.25
C ARG A 21 -3.53 -17.62 31.54
N MET A 22 -2.47 -17.21 30.87
CA MET A 22 -1.14 -17.77 31.08
C MET A 22 -0.46 -17.14 32.30
N VAL A 23 -0.57 -15.83 32.48
CA VAL A 23 -0.14 -15.14 33.71
C VAL A 23 -0.89 -15.66 34.93
N ASP A 24 -2.20 -15.87 34.83
CA ASP A 24 -3.01 -16.46 35.91
C ASP A 24 -2.55 -17.86 36.29
N ARG A 25 -2.16 -18.69 35.31
CA ARG A 25 -1.62 -20.03 35.57
C ARG A 25 -0.25 -19.99 36.26
N PHE A 26 0.62 -19.08 35.86
CA PHE A 26 1.90 -18.87 36.54
C PHE A 26 1.72 -18.37 37.97
N ALA A 27 0.80 -17.42 38.18
CA ALA A 27 0.46 -16.94 39.51
C ALA A 27 -0.15 -18.05 40.37
N ALA A 28 -0.99 -18.92 39.79
CA ALA A 28 -1.54 -20.07 40.50
C ALA A 28 -0.48 -21.12 40.88
N SER A 29 0.58 -21.30 40.08
CA SER A 29 1.63 -22.29 40.36
C SER A 29 2.72 -21.78 41.30
N THR A 30 3.07 -20.49 41.21
CA THR A 30 4.19 -19.90 41.96
C THR A 30 3.77 -18.96 43.08
N GLY A 31 2.53 -18.44 43.05
CA GLY A 31 2.07 -17.36 43.92
C GLY A 31 2.58 -15.97 43.52
N LEU A 32 3.34 -15.86 42.42
CA LEU A 32 3.96 -14.61 41.98
C LEU A 32 3.24 -14.02 40.76
N LYS A 33 3.14 -12.69 40.71
CA LYS A 33 2.56 -11.99 39.55
C LYS A 33 3.66 -11.55 38.60
N LEU A 34 3.43 -11.77 37.31
CA LEU A 34 4.35 -11.38 36.27
C LEU A 34 4.04 -9.97 35.77
N GLN A 35 5.10 -9.24 35.45
CA GLN A 35 5.04 -7.96 34.76
C GLN A 35 5.67 -8.10 33.38
N VAL A 36 5.30 -7.24 32.43
CA VAL A 36 5.92 -7.20 31.11
C VAL A 36 6.60 -5.87 30.90
N PHE A 37 7.81 -5.94 30.36
CA PHE A 37 8.63 -4.78 30.03
C PHE A 37 9.04 -4.85 28.57
N ASP A 38 9.11 -3.68 27.92
CA ASP A 38 9.87 -3.54 26.68
C ASP A 38 11.39 -3.61 26.96
N LEU A 39 12.22 -3.61 25.90
CA LEU A 39 13.68 -3.69 26.04
C LEU A 39 14.32 -2.41 26.61
N ASP A 40 13.57 -1.31 26.68
CA ASP A 40 13.99 -0.04 27.27
C ASP A 40 13.53 0.09 28.74
N ALA A 41 13.06 -1.00 29.34
CA ALA A 41 12.58 -1.10 30.71
C ALA A 41 11.32 -0.26 31.03
N HIS A 42 10.48 0.03 30.03
CA HIS A 42 9.15 0.56 30.28
C HIS A 42 8.16 -0.58 30.59
N PRO A 43 7.43 -0.51 31.71
CA PRO A 43 6.43 -1.51 32.04
C PRO A 43 5.18 -1.36 31.15
N LEU A 44 4.76 -2.45 30.51
CA LEU A 44 3.53 -2.56 29.73
C LEU A 44 2.33 -3.07 30.54
N THR A 45 2.60 -3.70 31.68
CA THR A 45 1.59 -4.09 32.68
C THR A 45 1.65 -3.19 33.90
N ALA A 46 0.57 -3.12 34.67
CA ALA A 46 0.54 -2.36 35.92
C ALA A 46 1.70 -2.76 36.85
N VAL A 47 2.42 -1.75 37.34
CA VAL A 47 3.52 -1.91 38.29
C VAL A 47 2.97 -2.25 39.68
N GLU A 48 3.43 -3.36 40.25
CA GLU A 48 3.10 -3.75 41.63
C GLU A 48 3.90 -2.96 42.67
N ASP A 49 3.47 -3.05 43.93
CA ASP A 49 4.14 -2.39 45.06
C ASP A 49 5.51 -3.05 45.33
N TYR A 50 6.59 -2.32 45.03
CA TYR A 50 7.95 -2.86 45.12
C TYR A 50 8.40 -3.08 46.58
N PRO A 51 9.07 -4.21 46.90
CA PRO A 51 9.69 -4.43 48.20
C PRO A 51 10.59 -3.26 48.61
N ARG A 52 10.77 -3.03 49.92
CA ARG A 52 11.63 -1.95 50.45
C ARG A 52 13.02 -1.97 49.80
N TYR A 53 13.57 -3.15 49.56
CA TYR A 53 14.84 -3.34 48.86
C TYR A 53 14.87 -2.69 47.48
N CYS A 54 13.88 -2.99 46.63
CA CYS A 54 13.76 -2.44 45.29
C CYS A 54 13.62 -0.91 45.31
N ARG A 55 12.81 -0.38 46.23
CA ARG A 55 12.64 1.08 46.40
C ARG A 55 13.95 1.79 46.76
N LEU A 56 14.71 1.23 47.69
CA LEU A 56 16.03 1.76 48.08
C LEU A 56 17.00 1.83 46.88
N LEU A 57 16.98 0.82 45.99
CA LEU A 57 17.79 0.83 44.77
C LEU A 57 17.29 1.83 43.74
N GLN A 58 15.97 1.90 43.52
CA GLN A 58 15.35 2.80 42.54
C GLN A 58 15.56 4.27 42.90
N GLU A 59 15.39 4.65 44.18
CA GLU A 59 15.63 6.02 44.68
C GLU A 59 17.07 6.50 44.43
N ARG A 60 18.03 5.57 44.35
CA ARG A 60 19.45 5.84 44.10
C ARG A 60 19.88 5.57 42.66
N LYS A 61 18.94 5.29 41.74
CA LYS A 61 19.22 4.93 40.35
C LYS A 61 20.21 3.77 40.20
N ALA A 62 20.11 2.81 41.12
CA ALA A 62 21.00 1.66 41.23
C ALA A 62 20.30 0.33 40.93
N CYS A 63 19.01 0.38 40.57
CA CYS A 63 18.24 -0.80 40.18
C CYS A 63 18.66 -1.24 38.77
N PRO A 64 19.23 -2.45 38.60
CA PRO A 64 19.67 -2.92 37.29
C PRO A 64 18.53 -2.99 36.27
N LEU A 65 17.32 -3.40 36.71
CA LEU A 65 16.13 -3.45 35.86
C LEU A 65 15.87 -2.17 35.07
N TYR A 66 16.13 -1.00 35.66
CA TYR A 66 15.86 0.30 35.05
C TYR A 66 17.12 1.07 34.61
N ASN A 67 18.31 0.65 35.04
CA ASN A 67 19.55 1.42 34.85
C ASN A 67 20.67 0.61 34.21
N ASP A 68 20.45 -0.67 33.89
CA ASP A 68 21.35 -1.52 33.12
C ASP A 68 20.65 -1.92 31.79
N PRO A 69 21.13 -1.40 30.64
CA PRO A 69 20.50 -1.60 29.34
C PRO A 69 20.56 -3.05 28.82
N ASP A 70 21.35 -3.91 29.47
CA ASP A 70 21.50 -5.32 29.12
C ASP A 70 20.76 -6.24 30.10
N PHE A 71 20.17 -5.70 31.18
CA PHE A 71 19.53 -6.50 32.22
C PHE A 71 18.39 -7.36 31.67
N LEU A 72 17.56 -6.79 30.80
CA LEU A 72 16.42 -7.43 30.15
C LEU A 72 16.80 -8.20 28.87
N LYS A 73 17.98 -7.95 28.27
CA LYS A 73 18.41 -8.56 27.01
C LYS A 73 19.05 -9.93 27.28
N ARG A 74 18.20 -10.92 27.55
CA ARG A 74 18.59 -12.28 27.93
C ARG A 74 18.20 -13.27 26.83
N GLY A 75 19.14 -14.14 26.47
CA GLY A 75 18.94 -15.17 25.44
C GLY A 75 18.15 -16.39 25.92
N GLU A 76 17.90 -16.54 27.22
CA GLU A 76 17.22 -17.69 27.82
C GLU A 76 16.49 -17.23 29.10
N GLU A 77 15.57 -18.05 29.59
CA GLU A 77 14.91 -17.86 30.88
C GLU A 77 15.95 -17.92 31.99
N THR A 78 16.11 -16.81 32.71
CA THR A 78 17.17 -16.70 33.73
C THR A 78 16.70 -15.92 34.93
N ILE A 79 17.46 -16.02 36.03
CA ILE A 79 17.33 -15.09 37.14
C ILE A 79 18.28 -13.91 36.91
N GLY A 80 17.70 -12.76 36.60
CA GLY A 80 18.41 -11.49 36.57
C GLY A 80 18.80 -11.06 37.97
N VAL A 81 20.08 -11.25 38.32
CA VAL A 81 20.58 -10.93 39.66
C VAL A 81 20.68 -9.42 39.86
N CYS A 82 19.96 -8.87 40.85
CA CYS A 82 20.11 -7.47 41.24
C CYS A 82 21.39 -7.28 42.07
N LYS A 83 21.51 -8.07 43.15
CA LYS A 83 22.74 -8.19 43.95
C LYS A 83 22.66 -9.42 44.83
N SER A 84 23.80 -10.10 45.00
CA SER A 84 23.93 -11.28 45.84
C SER A 84 22.81 -12.29 45.58
N GLY A 85 22.02 -12.68 46.59
CA GLY A 85 20.93 -13.65 46.47
C GLY A 85 19.57 -13.09 46.07
N VAL A 86 19.47 -11.82 45.66
CA VAL A 86 18.19 -11.18 45.26
C VAL A 86 18.19 -10.84 43.78
N GLY A 87 17.10 -11.20 43.09
CA GLY A 87 16.95 -10.98 41.65
C GLY A 87 15.51 -11.12 41.17
N HIS A 88 15.34 -11.08 39.85
CA HIS A 88 14.06 -11.26 39.18
C HIS A 88 14.11 -12.46 38.26
N PHE A 89 13.02 -13.23 38.19
CA PHE A 89 12.80 -14.11 37.06
C PHE A 89 12.64 -13.27 35.79
N ILE A 90 13.34 -13.62 34.71
CA ILE A 90 13.26 -12.93 33.41
C ILE A 90 13.05 -13.99 32.32
N ALA A 91 11.94 -13.90 31.61
CA ALA A 91 11.68 -14.67 30.39
C ALA A 91 11.66 -13.74 29.17
N PRO A 92 12.51 -13.95 28.16
CA PRO A 92 12.45 -13.17 26.94
C PRO A 92 11.17 -13.48 26.16
N VAL A 93 10.48 -12.44 25.69
CA VAL A 93 9.34 -12.60 24.77
C VAL A 93 9.84 -12.43 23.36
N ARG A 94 9.60 -13.43 22.50
CA ARG A 94 10.09 -13.41 21.12
C ARG A 94 8.97 -13.37 20.11
N ASN A 95 9.29 -12.87 18.93
CA ASN A 95 8.47 -13.05 17.76
C ASN A 95 8.77 -14.40 17.08
N GLU A 96 8.04 -14.68 16.00
CA GLU A 96 8.15 -15.89 15.16
C GLU A 96 9.55 -16.16 14.57
N LYS A 97 10.47 -15.20 14.65
CA LYS A 97 11.86 -15.29 14.16
C LYS A 97 12.89 -15.32 15.28
N GLU A 98 12.47 -15.64 16.50
CA GLU A 98 13.31 -15.70 17.70
C GLU A 98 13.95 -14.34 18.09
N VAL A 99 13.46 -13.22 17.56
CA VAL A 99 13.93 -11.88 17.96
C VAL A 99 13.20 -11.46 19.24
N GLN A 100 13.95 -11.09 20.27
CA GLN A 100 13.39 -10.63 21.53
C GLN A 100 12.72 -9.26 21.36
N MET A 101 11.43 -9.17 21.69
CA MET A 101 10.64 -7.92 21.66
C MET A 101 10.58 -7.24 23.04
N GLY A 102 10.78 -8.02 24.10
CA GLY A 102 10.74 -7.55 25.49
C GLY A 102 10.97 -8.71 26.44
N ALA A 103 10.53 -8.55 27.69
CA ALA A 103 10.67 -9.60 28.69
C ALA A 103 9.49 -9.61 29.66
N VAL A 104 9.12 -10.82 30.09
CA VAL A 104 8.29 -11.02 31.26
C VAL A 104 9.19 -11.10 32.49
N VAL A 105 8.90 -10.29 33.48
CA VAL A 105 9.69 -10.10 34.68
C VAL A 105 8.85 -10.46 35.90
N GLY A 106 9.33 -11.40 36.71
CA GLY A 106 8.73 -11.72 38.00
C GLY A 106 9.01 -10.64 39.04
N PRO A 107 8.36 -10.70 40.22
CA PRO A 107 8.70 -9.80 41.32
C PRO A 107 10.12 -10.11 41.82
N ALA A 108 10.68 -9.21 42.63
CA ALA A 108 11.96 -9.48 43.26
C ALA A 108 11.81 -10.66 44.21
N VAL A 109 12.72 -11.63 44.08
CA VAL A 109 12.77 -12.85 44.88
C VAL A 109 14.17 -13.03 45.46
N ARG A 110 14.23 -13.59 46.66
CA ARG A 110 15.46 -14.10 47.25
C ARG A 110 15.60 -15.57 46.86
N PHE A 111 16.62 -15.90 46.10
CA PHE A 111 16.86 -17.26 45.58
C PHE A 111 18.14 -17.90 46.15
N ALA A 112 18.93 -17.12 46.89
CA ALA A 112 20.11 -17.59 47.60
C ALA A 112 20.32 -16.77 48.89
N PRO A 113 21.16 -17.25 49.83
CA PRO A 113 21.57 -16.45 50.99
C PRO A 113 22.27 -15.16 50.58
N ASN A 114 22.01 -14.09 51.33
CA ASN A 114 22.61 -12.78 51.09
C ASN A 114 24.03 -12.69 51.69
N SER A 115 24.98 -12.22 50.89
CA SER A 115 26.37 -11.98 51.32
C SER A 115 26.48 -10.63 52.01
N VAL A 116 26.88 -10.64 53.28
CA VAL A 116 27.10 -9.43 54.08
C VAL A 116 28.15 -8.53 53.43
N GLU A 117 29.23 -9.12 52.90
CA GLU A 117 30.31 -8.37 52.26
C GLU A 117 29.80 -7.62 51.01
N GLU A 118 29.10 -8.32 50.12
CA GLU A 118 28.57 -7.73 48.89
C GLU A 118 27.53 -6.63 49.16
N PHE A 119 26.68 -6.81 50.18
CA PHE A 119 25.70 -5.80 50.55
C PHE A 119 26.33 -4.63 51.28
N ALA A 120 27.36 -4.85 52.09
CA ALA A 120 28.10 -3.75 52.71
C ALA A 120 28.74 -2.86 51.64
N GLU A 121 29.44 -3.44 50.67
CA GLU A 121 30.01 -2.69 49.54
C GLU A 121 28.95 -1.90 48.76
N LEU A 122 27.82 -2.54 48.46
CA LEU A 122 26.69 -1.88 47.79
C LEU A 122 26.15 -0.73 48.64
N ALA A 123 25.94 -0.94 49.93
CA ALA A 123 25.40 0.05 50.86
C ALA A 123 26.32 1.27 50.98
N PHE A 124 27.64 1.09 51.07
CA PHE A 124 28.61 2.18 51.07
C PHE A 124 28.54 3.01 49.78
N ARG A 125 28.53 2.34 48.62
CA ARG A 125 28.40 3.00 47.31
C ARG A 125 27.10 3.79 47.21
N LEU A 126 26.00 3.23 47.70
CA LEU A 126 24.70 3.85 47.68
C LEU A 126 24.46 4.83 48.81
N LYS A 127 25.36 4.98 49.79
CA LYS A 127 25.18 5.78 51.01
C LYS A 127 23.88 5.41 51.74
N ILE A 128 23.70 4.12 51.99
CA ILE A 128 22.65 3.52 52.81
C ILE A 128 23.37 2.81 53.96
N PHE A 129 22.78 2.79 55.15
CA PHE A 129 23.37 2.02 56.25
C PHE A 129 23.33 0.52 55.92
N PRO A 130 24.43 -0.25 56.07
CA PRO A 130 24.47 -1.66 55.64
C PRO A 130 23.34 -2.52 56.21
N ASP A 131 23.03 -2.40 57.50
CA ASP A 131 21.97 -3.19 58.13
C ASP A 131 20.58 -2.90 57.53
N ASP A 132 20.30 -1.65 57.16
CA ASP A 132 19.03 -1.28 56.52
C ASP A 132 18.86 -1.97 55.17
N LEU A 133 19.94 -2.04 54.38
CA LEU A 133 19.91 -2.65 53.05
C LEU A 133 19.82 -4.18 53.14
N ILE A 134 20.59 -4.80 54.04
CA ILE A 134 20.57 -6.24 54.28
C ILE A 134 19.20 -6.68 54.81
N GLN A 135 18.66 -5.98 55.82
CA GLN A 135 17.34 -6.28 56.36
C GLN A 135 16.25 -6.14 55.30
N ALA A 136 16.35 -5.13 54.42
CA ALA A 136 15.43 -4.97 53.31
C ALA A 136 15.54 -6.12 52.29
N ALA A 137 16.75 -6.59 52.01
CA ALA A 137 17.02 -7.71 51.10
C ALA A 137 16.56 -9.07 51.68
N ASP A 138 16.74 -9.29 52.99
CA ASP A 138 16.30 -10.51 53.68
C ASP A 138 14.77 -10.60 53.80
N ALA A 139 14.09 -9.45 53.79
CA ALA A 139 12.63 -9.37 53.79
C ALA A 139 12.01 -9.65 52.41
N VAL A 140 12.81 -9.79 51.35
CA VAL A 140 12.32 -10.20 50.03
C VAL A 140 11.90 -11.68 50.09
N GLN A 141 10.75 -11.99 49.48
CA GLN A 141 10.17 -13.34 49.51
C GLN A 141 11.15 -14.38 48.94
N GLU A 142 11.37 -15.46 49.69
CA GLU A 142 12.25 -16.55 49.28
C GLU A 142 11.52 -17.50 48.31
N HIS A 143 12.17 -17.81 47.20
CA HIS A 143 11.70 -18.78 46.22
C HIS A 143 12.85 -19.62 45.71
N ASP A 144 12.58 -20.91 45.50
CA ASP A 144 13.51 -21.82 44.88
C ASP A 144 13.73 -21.47 43.40
N ALA A 145 15.00 -21.36 43.01
CA ALA A 145 15.39 -20.93 41.66
C ALA A 145 14.95 -21.92 40.58
N GLU A 146 15.07 -23.24 40.82
CA GLU A 146 14.70 -24.26 39.84
C GLU A 146 13.18 -24.26 39.59
N ASN A 147 12.38 -24.14 40.66
CA ASN A 147 10.93 -24.08 40.54
C ASN A 147 10.45 -22.84 39.77
N LEU A 148 11.11 -21.69 39.96
CA LEU A 148 10.80 -20.47 39.22
C LEU A 148 11.14 -20.58 37.73
N LEU A 149 12.32 -21.13 37.41
CA LEU A 149 12.74 -21.33 36.03
C LEU A 149 11.84 -22.33 35.31
N GLY A 150 11.49 -23.45 35.94
CA GLY A 150 10.60 -24.45 35.34
C GLY A 150 9.17 -23.95 35.10
N ALA A 151 8.61 -23.15 36.02
CA ALA A 151 7.34 -22.46 35.79
C ALA A 151 7.45 -21.40 34.69
N GLY A 152 8.62 -20.77 34.59
CA GLY A 152 8.98 -19.76 33.60
C GLY A 152 9.05 -20.28 32.17
N GLU A 153 9.63 -21.46 31.95
CA GLU A 153 9.69 -22.11 30.64
C GLU A 153 8.29 -22.32 30.04
N LEU A 154 7.31 -22.73 30.85
CA LEU A 154 5.92 -22.90 30.40
C LEU A 154 5.29 -21.60 29.90
N VAL A 155 5.60 -20.49 30.57
CA VAL A 155 5.12 -19.16 30.20
C VAL A 155 5.81 -18.69 28.92
N SER A 156 7.13 -18.83 28.83
CA SER A 156 7.90 -18.45 27.64
C SER A 156 7.44 -19.19 26.39
N VAL A 157 7.30 -20.51 26.46
CA VAL A 157 6.77 -21.33 25.35
C VAL A 157 5.36 -20.88 24.96
N GLY A 158 4.49 -20.63 25.94
CA GLY A 158 3.14 -20.13 25.69
C GLY A 158 3.11 -18.77 24.99
N LEU A 159 4.00 -17.85 25.38
CA LEU A 159 4.11 -16.51 24.79
C LEU A 159 4.56 -16.54 23.34
N ASN A 160 5.60 -17.32 23.06
CA ASN A 160 6.15 -17.41 21.72
C ASN A 160 5.11 -18.03 20.77
N LEU A 161 4.36 -19.04 21.23
CA LEU A 161 3.24 -19.62 20.48
C LEU A 161 2.10 -18.61 20.25
N LEU A 162 1.76 -17.79 21.25
CA LEU A 162 0.72 -16.77 21.11
C LEU A 162 1.12 -15.66 20.13
N ALA A 163 2.37 -15.21 20.19
CA ALA A 163 2.90 -14.24 19.24
C ALA A 163 2.84 -14.78 17.80
N GLU A 164 3.24 -16.04 17.58
CA GLU A 164 3.16 -16.70 16.28
C GLU A 164 1.71 -16.87 15.79
N MET A 165 0.79 -17.26 16.69
CA MET A 165 -0.64 -17.40 16.36
C MET A 165 -1.26 -16.07 15.94
N GLN A 166 -1.00 -14.98 16.67
CA GLN A 166 -1.53 -13.66 16.33
C GLN A 166 -0.98 -13.12 15.00
N ALA A 167 0.29 -13.39 14.68
CA ALA A 167 0.86 -13.04 13.37
C ALA A 167 0.14 -13.77 12.22
N LYS A 168 -0.06 -15.09 12.35
CA LYS A 168 -0.80 -15.90 11.35
C LYS A 168 -2.26 -15.48 11.21
N GLU A 169 -2.93 -15.15 12.32
CA GLU A 169 -4.32 -14.69 12.28
C GLU A 169 -4.48 -13.37 11.52
N ARG A 170 -3.54 -12.42 11.67
CA ARG A 170 -3.55 -11.15 10.93
C ARG A 170 -3.40 -11.36 9.43
N VAL A 171 -2.45 -12.21 9.01
CA VAL A 171 -2.29 -12.58 7.59
C VAL A 171 -3.60 -13.17 7.07
N GLY A 172 -4.13 -14.17 7.76
CA GLY A 172 -5.39 -14.82 7.35
C GLY A 172 -6.59 -13.86 7.29
N HIS A 173 -6.68 -12.91 8.22
CA HIS A 173 -7.72 -11.88 8.22
C HIS A 173 -7.57 -10.91 7.04
N ALA A 174 -6.36 -10.38 6.81
CA ALA A 174 -6.06 -9.50 5.69
C ALA A 174 -6.38 -10.16 4.35
N LEU A 175 -6.02 -11.44 4.19
CA LEU A 175 -6.30 -12.21 2.97
C LEU A 175 -7.78 -12.43 2.73
N ARG A 176 -8.56 -12.81 3.75
CA ARG A 176 -10.02 -13.00 3.60
C ARG A 176 -10.71 -11.70 3.20
N ARG A 177 -10.30 -10.58 3.77
CA ARG A 177 -10.81 -9.25 3.41
C ARG A 177 -10.46 -8.91 1.96
N LEU A 178 -9.20 -9.05 1.56
CA LEU A 178 -8.75 -8.81 0.19
C LEU A 178 -9.50 -9.70 -0.82
N GLN A 179 -9.68 -10.99 -0.51
CA GLN A 179 -10.40 -11.93 -1.38
C GLN A 179 -11.88 -11.55 -1.58
N ALA A 180 -12.54 -11.08 -0.52
CA ALA A 180 -13.92 -10.59 -0.60
C ALA A 180 -14.03 -9.31 -1.45
N GLU A 181 -13.07 -8.39 -1.30
CA GLU A 181 -13.05 -7.10 -1.99
C GLU A 181 -12.69 -7.24 -3.49
N ILE A 182 -11.87 -8.23 -3.88
CA ILE A 182 -11.47 -8.46 -5.28
C ILE A 182 -12.64 -8.82 -6.19
N ALA A 183 -13.62 -9.57 -5.70
CA ALA A 183 -14.71 -10.10 -6.52
C ALA A 183 -15.56 -9.00 -7.18
N GLU A 184 -15.60 -7.80 -6.57
CA GLU A 184 -16.41 -6.66 -7.02
C GLU A 184 -15.55 -5.41 -7.35
N SER A 185 -14.23 -5.51 -7.27
CA SER A 185 -13.31 -4.39 -7.46
C SER A 185 -13.03 -4.08 -8.94
N ASN A 186 -12.41 -2.93 -9.20
CA ASN A 186 -11.74 -2.60 -10.46
C ASN A 186 -10.23 -2.42 -10.23
N ALA A 187 -9.45 -2.20 -11.29
CA ALA A 187 -7.99 -2.11 -11.22
C ALA A 187 -7.48 -1.08 -10.20
N GLN A 188 -8.17 0.07 -10.11
CA GLN A 188 -7.75 1.17 -9.26
C GLN A 188 -8.15 0.98 -7.80
N MET A 189 -9.26 0.30 -7.52
CA MET A 189 -9.66 -0.05 -6.16
C MET A 189 -8.80 -1.19 -5.59
N LEU A 190 -8.35 -2.12 -6.43
CA LEU A 190 -7.52 -3.23 -5.98
C LEU A 190 -6.18 -2.81 -5.38
N THR A 191 -5.43 -1.89 -6.02
CA THR A 191 -4.18 -1.38 -5.44
C THR A 191 -4.41 -0.81 -4.04
N GLN A 192 -5.52 -0.10 -3.85
CA GLN A 192 -5.91 0.47 -2.55
C GLN A 192 -6.23 -0.63 -1.53
N HIS A 193 -7.00 -1.67 -1.89
CA HIS A 193 -7.27 -2.79 -0.98
C HIS A 193 -6.00 -3.51 -0.52
N VAL A 194 -5.01 -3.66 -1.41
CA VAL A 194 -3.71 -4.23 -1.04
C VAL A 194 -2.96 -3.30 -0.09
N VAL A 195 -2.96 -1.99 -0.34
CA VAL A 195 -2.38 -0.98 0.58
C VAL A 195 -3.00 -1.07 1.97
N ASP A 196 -4.33 -1.08 2.05
CA ASP A 196 -5.07 -1.18 3.33
C ASP A 196 -4.71 -2.48 4.07
N ALA A 197 -4.63 -3.60 3.34
CA ALA A 197 -4.28 -4.90 3.90
C ALA A 197 -2.86 -4.93 4.47
N VAL A 198 -1.88 -4.34 3.76
CA VAL A 198 -0.48 -4.34 4.22
C VAL A 198 -0.23 -3.35 5.34
N LEU A 199 -0.92 -2.20 5.36
CA LEU A 199 -0.93 -1.28 6.49
C LEU A 199 -1.48 -1.95 7.75
N TYR A 200 -2.62 -2.63 7.64
CA TYR A 200 -3.20 -3.41 8.75
C TYR A 200 -2.26 -4.51 9.23
N LEU A 201 -1.68 -5.26 8.29
CA LEU A 201 -0.85 -6.41 8.58
C LEU A 201 0.45 -6.03 9.30
N THR A 202 1.15 -5.02 8.77
CA THR A 202 2.50 -4.62 9.21
C THR A 202 2.48 -3.50 10.25
N ARG A 203 1.31 -2.88 10.51
CA ARG A 203 1.18 -1.68 11.34
C ARG A 203 2.10 -0.54 10.90
N ALA A 204 2.39 -0.48 9.60
CA ALA A 204 3.19 0.58 9.02
C ALA A 204 2.42 1.92 9.02
N ASP A 205 3.16 3.01 9.02
CA ASP A 205 2.60 4.37 8.99
C ASP A 205 2.17 4.77 7.58
N TYR A 206 2.84 4.23 6.56
CA TYR A 206 2.51 4.46 5.15
C TYR A 206 2.94 3.28 4.29
N ALA A 207 2.28 3.12 3.14
CA ALA A 207 2.57 2.05 2.20
C ALA A 207 2.32 2.48 0.76
N LEU A 208 3.03 1.82 -0.17
CA LEU A 208 2.85 1.90 -1.60
C LEU A 208 2.76 0.49 -2.17
N VAL A 209 1.77 0.29 -3.04
CA VAL A 209 1.70 -0.88 -3.92
C VAL A 209 1.89 -0.37 -5.34
N LEU A 210 2.85 -0.95 -6.05
CA LEU A 210 3.12 -0.71 -7.47
C LEU A 210 2.91 -2.00 -8.23
N MET A 211 2.12 -1.96 -9.30
CA MET A 211 1.94 -3.06 -10.24
C MET A 211 2.39 -2.63 -11.64
N ILE A 212 2.90 -3.59 -12.42
CA ILE A 212 3.39 -3.36 -13.79
C ILE A 212 2.71 -4.26 -14.80
N ASP A 213 2.68 -3.82 -16.06
CA ASP A 213 2.20 -4.62 -17.18
C ASP A 213 3.29 -5.56 -17.73
N ASP A 214 2.94 -6.34 -18.76
CA ASP A 214 3.86 -7.28 -19.41
C ASP A 214 5.04 -6.58 -20.13
N SER A 215 4.95 -5.28 -20.37
CA SER A 215 6.00 -4.46 -20.97
C SER A 215 6.98 -3.88 -19.93
N GLY A 216 6.69 -4.08 -18.64
CA GLY A 216 7.42 -3.47 -17.53
C GLY A 216 7.02 -2.02 -17.23
N SER A 217 5.96 -1.52 -17.87
CA SER A 217 5.43 -0.18 -17.62
C SER A 217 4.49 -0.20 -16.42
N ASP A 218 4.38 0.92 -15.70
CA ASP A 218 3.52 1.00 -14.53
C ASP A 218 2.04 0.83 -14.93
N LEU A 219 1.41 -0.18 -14.36
CA LEU A 219 0.03 -0.58 -14.62
C LEU A 219 -0.93 0.17 -13.69
N ALA A 220 -0.62 0.15 -12.39
CA ALA A 220 -1.40 0.80 -11.36
C ALA A 220 -0.52 1.01 -10.12
N SER A 221 -0.81 2.06 -9.36
CA SER A 221 -0.23 2.26 -8.03
C SER A 221 -1.26 2.83 -7.07
N ALA A 222 -1.11 2.51 -5.79
CA ALA A 222 -1.78 3.20 -4.70
C ALA A 222 -0.79 3.46 -3.58
N TYR A 223 -0.98 4.59 -2.92
CA TYR A 223 -0.23 4.99 -1.74
C TYR A 223 -1.23 5.49 -0.71
N ASP A 224 -1.03 5.09 0.54
CA ASP A 224 -1.77 5.63 1.66
C ASP A 224 -0.91 5.73 2.91
N GLN A 225 -1.38 6.50 3.88
CA GLN A 225 -0.76 6.69 5.19
C GLN A 225 -1.83 6.79 6.27
N THR A 226 -1.55 6.22 7.44
CA THR A 226 -2.50 6.18 8.56
C THR A 226 -2.80 7.57 9.12
N SER A 227 -1.83 8.47 9.09
CA SER A 227 -1.94 9.84 9.59
C SER A 227 -1.26 10.84 8.64
N PRO A 228 -2.01 11.76 8.02
CA PRO A 228 -1.42 12.77 7.16
C PRO A 228 -0.53 13.76 7.92
N ASP A 229 0.67 14.01 7.39
CA ASP A 229 1.63 14.97 7.93
C ASP A 229 2.13 15.96 6.86
N GLN A 230 3.20 16.71 7.14
CA GLN A 230 3.80 17.63 6.16
C GLN A 230 4.82 16.94 5.22
N LEU A 231 5.17 15.68 5.50
CA LEU A 231 6.23 14.93 4.83
C LEU A 231 5.69 13.95 3.77
N VAL A 232 4.37 13.84 3.59
CA VAL A 232 3.69 12.95 2.63
C VAL A 232 4.37 12.86 1.27
N ALA A 233 4.73 14.01 0.69
CA ALA A 233 5.36 14.05 -0.64
C ALA A 233 6.75 13.39 -0.64
N ALA A 234 7.55 13.60 0.41
CA ALA A 234 8.86 13.01 0.56
C ALA A 234 8.77 11.51 0.90
N LYS A 235 7.84 11.13 1.78
CA LYS A 235 7.54 9.73 2.11
C LYS A 235 7.10 8.94 0.88
N ARG A 236 6.19 9.51 0.08
CA ARG A 236 5.75 8.93 -1.20
C ARG A 236 6.93 8.73 -2.15
N ARG A 237 7.76 9.74 -2.36
CA ARG A 237 8.94 9.63 -3.25
C ARG A 237 9.93 8.56 -2.78
N LEU A 238 10.12 8.44 -1.46
CA LEU A 238 10.94 7.39 -0.88
C LEU A 238 10.44 6.00 -1.25
N VAL A 239 9.16 5.71 -0.98
CA VAL A 239 8.60 4.37 -1.24
C VAL A 239 8.47 4.07 -2.73
N GLU A 240 8.23 5.09 -3.57
CA GLU A 240 8.28 4.96 -5.04
C GLU A 240 9.68 4.55 -5.52
N GLY A 241 10.73 5.24 -5.05
CA GLY A 241 12.11 4.89 -5.43
C GLY A 241 12.58 3.53 -4.90
N ILE A 242 12.12 3.13 -3.71
CA ILE A 242 12.38 1.77 -3.18
C ILE A 242 11.61 0.73 -3.98
N ALA A 243 10.35 0.99 -4.34
CA ALA A 243 9.53 0.08 -5.15
C ALA A 243 10.14 -0.14 -6.54
N GLU A 244 10.66 0.91 -7.17
CA GLU A 244 11.38 0.81 -8.45
C GLU A 244 12.61 -0.10 -8.34
N TRP A 245 13.39 0.04 -7.27
CA TRP A 245 14.56 -0.81 -7.04
C TRP A 245 14.16 -2.27 -6.78
N VAL A 246 13.17 -2.51 -5.92
CA VAL A 246 12.67 -3.86 -5.60
C VAL A 246 12.15 -4.54 -6.85
N LYS A 247 11.37 -3.81 -7.66
CA LYS A 247 10.90 -4.25 -8.98
C LYS A 247 12.07 -4.66 -9.88
N HIS A 248 13.09 -3.80 -9.99
CA HIS A 248 14.22 -4.02 -10.88
C HIS A 248 15.14 -5.17 -10.43
N ALA A 249 15.38 -5.27 -9.12
CA ALA A 249 16.30 -6.25 -8.55
C ALA A 249 15.67 -7.63 -8.33
N ASP A 250 14.33 -7.72 -8.31
CA ASP A 250 13.57 -8.92 -7.87
C ASP A 250 14.04 -9.41 -6.48
N ARG A 251 14.22 -8.46 -5.57
CA ARG A 251 14.76 -8.73 -4.23
C ARG A 251 14.09 -7.88 -3.17
N THR A 252 13.90 -8.48 -2.01
CA THR A 252 13.44 -7.78 -0.82
C THR A 252 14.51 -6.79 -0.33
N VAL A 253 14.07 -5.67 0.23
CA VAL A 253 14.95 -4.64 0.82
C VAL A 253 14.41 -4.24 2.18
N THR A 254 15.33 -4.04 3.11
CA THR A 254 15.06 -3.43 4.41
C THR A 254 16.01 -2.26 4.63
N VAL A 255 15.48 -1.16 5.15
CA VAL A 255 16.25 0.03 5.54
C VAL A 255 15.90 0.32 7.00
N PRO A 256 16.70 -0.16 7.97
CA PRO A 256 16.45 0.05 9.41
C PRO A 256 16.39 1.51 9.83
N ASP A 257 17.17 2.35 9.15
CA ASP A 257 17.29 3.78 9.44
C ASP A 257 17.53 4.54 8.14
N ILE A 258 16.51 5.28 7.69
CA ILE A 258 16.54 6.11 6.48
C ILE A 258 17.66 7.15 6.54
N ALA A 259 17.96 7.71 7.72
CA ALA A 259 18.99 8.75 7.86
C ALA A 259 20.41 8.21 7.61
N LYS A 260 20.63 6.91 7.85
CA LYS A 260 21.91 6.23 7.57
C LYS A 260 22.06 5.81 6.11
N SER A 261 20.95 5.72 5.36
CA SER A 261 20.96 5.35 3.95
C SER A 261 21.18 6.57 3.05
N ALA A 262 22.32 6.61 2.34
CA ALA A 262 22.59 7.67 1.37
C ALA A 262 21.55 7.73 0.25
N TRP A 263 21.05 6.57 -0.20
CA TRP A 263 20.01 6.49 -1.23
C TRP A 263 18.66 7.02 -0.72
N SER A 264 18.27 6.65 0.49
CA SER A 264 16.99 7.09 1.07
C SER A 264 17.01 8.60 1.38
N ARG A 265 18.15 9.14 1.82
CA ARG A 265 18.34 10.61 1.93
C ARG A 265 18.26 11.30 0.58
N TYR A 266 18.86 10.73 -0.47
CA TYR A 266 18.73 11.27 -1.83
C TYR A 266 17.26 11.28 -2.31
N LEU A 267 16.52 10.18 -2.13
CA LEU A 267 15.11 10.09 -2.54
C LEU A 267 14.19 11.06 -1.79
N THR A 268 14.54 11.43 -0.56
CA THR A 268 13.72 12.31 0.29
C THR A 268 14.17 13.78 0.25
N ASP A 269 15.15 14.14 -0.58
CA ASP A 269 15.83 15.44 -0.50
C ASP A 269 16.31 15.78 0.93
N ASP A 270 16.71 14.74 1.68
CA ASP A 270 17.11 14.79 3.09
C ASP A 270 16.05 15.39 4.03
N THR A 271 14.77 15.40 3.65
CA THR A 271 13.68 15.95 4.48
C THR A 271 13.17 14.98 5.54
N VAL A 272 13.19 13.67 5.28
CA VAL A 272 12.79 12.63 6.23
C VAL A 272 14.00 12.26 7.09
N LYS A 273 13.99 12.72 8.35
CA LYS A 273 15.15 12.61 9.26
C LYS A 273 15.21 11.34 10.10
N VAL A 274 14.11 10.58 10.15
CA VAL A 274 14.00 9.33 10.89
C VAL A 274 12.95 8.47 10.20
N GLY A 275 13.14 7.16 10.24
CA GLY A 275 12.17 6.20 9.74
C GLY A 275 12.85 4.94 9.23
N SER A 276 12.04 3.97 8.85
CA SER A 276 12.49 2.69 8.32
C SER A 276 11.57 2.21 7.21
N VAL A 277 12.06 1.33 6.33
CA VAL A 277 11.33 0.86 5.14
C VAL A 277 11.55 -0.62 4.91
N VAL A 278 10.50 -1.32 4.47
CA VAL A 278 10.57 -2.69 3.96
C VAL A 278 9.89 -2.75 2.59
N GLY A 279 10.56 -3.37 1.62
CA GLY A 279 10.02 -3.61 0.29
C GLY A 279 10.13 -5.06 -0.11
N VAL A 280 9.06 -5.62 -0.68
CA VAL A 280 9.03 -6.99 -1.21
C VAL A 280 8.52 -7.02 -2.65
N PRO A 281 9.09 -7.88 -3.52
CA PRO A 281 8.56 -8.07 -4.86
C PRO A 281 7.25 -8.85 -4.83
N ILE A 282 6.37 -8.56 -5.78
CA ILE A 282 5.21 -9.40 -6.08
C ILE A 282 5.63 -10.35 -7.20
N PRO A 283 5.84 -11.65 -6.95
CA PRO A 283 6.34 -12.56 -7.96
C PRO A 283 5.32 -12.81 -9.07
N ASP A 284 5.81 -12.98 -10.29
CA ASP A 284 5.04 -13.45 -11.44
C ASP A 284 5.11 -14.99 -11.54
N GLN A 285 4.19 -15.61 -12.28
CA GLN A 285 4.21 -17.05 -12.54
C GLN A 285 5.42 -17.48 -13.41
N LYS A 286 6.07 -16.54 -14.09
CA LYS A 286 7.32 -16.77 -14.81
C LYS A 286 8.49 -16.64 -13.83
N ALA A 287 9.31 -17.68 -13.73
CA ALA A 287 10.49 -17.68 -12.87
C ALA A 287 11.40 -16.47 -13.17
N GLY A 288 11.70 -15.66 -12.15
CA GLY A 288 12.55 -14.48 -12.24
C GLY A 288 11.90 -13.22 -12.84
N ALA A 289 10.56 -13.15 -12.86
CA ALA A 289 9.82 -11.95 -13.21
C ALA A 289 8.92 -11.51 -12.05
N THR A 290 8.73 -10.20 -11.90
CA THR A 290 7.83 -9.61 -10.89
C THR A 290 6.63 -8.95 -11.57
N PHE A 291 5.48 -8.98 -10.91
CA PHE A 291 4.31 -8.21 -11.26
C PHE A 291 4.28 -6.83 -10.60
N GLY A 292 5.19 -6.56 -9.68
CA GLY A 292 5.17 -5.32 -8.92
C GLY A 292 6.00 -5.37 -7.66
N ALA A 293 5.77 -4.40 -6.79
CA ALA A 293 6.39 -4.31 -5.48
C ALA A 293 5.39 -3.77 -4.46
N ILE A 294 5.52 -4.25 -3.23
CA ILE A 294 4.84 -3.69 -2.06
C ILE A 294 5.94 -3.08 -1.19
N VAL A 295 5.75 -1.83 -0.78
CA VAL A 295 6.67 -1.13 0.11
C VAL A 295 5.90 -0.54 1.26
N VAL A 296 6.35 -0.78 2.48
CA VAL A 296 5.80 -0.19 3.71
C VAL A 296 6.89 0.62 4.40
N GLY A 297 6.50 1.69 5.09
CA GLY A 297 7.40 2.54 5.83
C GLY A 297 6.86 2.93 7.20
N PHE A 298 7.80 3.19 8.11
CA PHE A 298 7.54 3.58 9.49
C PHE A 298 8.22 4.92 9.78
N ASP A 299 7.60 5.73 10.63
CA ASP A 299 8.09 7.05 11.06
C ASP A 299 9.15 6.96 12.18
N ARG A 300 9.63 5.74 12.45
CA ARG A 300 10.69 5.46 13.41
C ARG A 300 11.76 4.54 12.80
N SER A 301 12.99 4.70 13.28
CA SER A 301 14.05 3.71 13.04
C SER A 301 13.66 2.40 13.71
N ARG A 302 13.94 1.28 13.07
CA ARG A 302 13.60 -0.07 13.53
C ARG A 302 14.73 -1.03 13.21
N ASP A 303 15.30 -1.68 14.21
CA ASP A 303 16.28 -2.77 14.00
C ASP A 303 15.58 -4.12 13.77
N ASP A 304 14.29 -4.21 14.10
CA ASP A 304 13.44 -5.40 14.09
C ASP A 304 12.61 -5.56 12.80
N LEU A 305 13.11 -5.08 11.65
CA LEU A 305 12.41 -5.16 10.35
C LEU A 305 12.15 -6.58 9.84
N GLN A 306 12.58 -7.62 10.56
CA GLN A 306 12.25 -8.99 10.24
C GLN A 306 10.77 -9.32 10.49
N GLU A 307 10.10 -8.71 11.50
CA GLU A 307 8.64 -8.79 11.74
C GLU A 307 7.87 -8.43 10.45
N PRO A 308 7.92 -7.16 9.99
CA PRO A 308 7.08 -6.73 8.88
C PRO A 308 7.47 -7.41 7.57
N LEU A 309 8.75 -7.73 7.39
CA LEU A 309 9.22 -8.50 6.24
C LEU A 309 8.58 -9.88 6.17
N ALA A 310 8.54 -10.64 7.27
CA ALA A 310 7.92 -11.98 7.29
C ALA A 310 6.44 -11.91 6.94
N ALA A 311 5.73 -10.95 7.56
CA ALA A 311 4.32 -10.75 7.34
C ALA A 311 4.03 -10.42 5.86
N MET A 312 4.82 -9.53 5.26
CA MET A 312 4.71 -9.21 3.83
C MET A 312 5.02 -10.42 2.94
N GLU A 313 6.07 -11.18 3.24
CA GLU A 313 6.43 -12.38 2.48
C GLU A 313 5.34 -13.47 2.56
N SER A 314 4.79 -13.73 3.76
CA SER A 314 3.68 -14.66 3.97
C SER A 314 2.40 -14.17 3.27
N PHE A 315 2.08 -12.89 3.36
CA PHE A 315 0.95 -12.30 2.63
C PHE A 315 1.10 -12.43 1.11
N VAL A 316 2.30 -12.22 0.57
CA VAL A 316 2.55 -12.40 -0.87
C VAL A 316 2.47 -13.87 -1.26
N ALA A 317 3.04 -14.79 -0.46
CA ALA A 317 3.03 -16.22 -0.73
C ALA A 317 1.61 -16.82 -0.68
N GLU A 318 0.83 -16.48 0.35
CA GLU A 318 -0.52 -17.00 0.58
C GLU A 318 -1.59 -16.22 -0.22
N GLY A 319 -1.38 -14.92 -0.42
CA GLY A 319 -2.23 -14.03 -1.19
C GLY A 319 -1.95 -14.02 -2.68
N LEU A 320 -1.00 -14.81 -3.17
CA LEU A 320 -0.60 -14.83 -4.59
C LEU A 320 -1.79 -15.01 -5.52
N TYR A 321 -2.76 -15.86 -5.17
CA TYR A 321 -3.96 -16.06 -5.99
C TYR A 321 -4.77 -14.76 -6.15
N ALA A 322 -4.99 -14.04 -5.05
CA ALA A 322 -5.69 -12.76 -5.04
C ALA A 322 -4.94 -11.72 -5.88
N LEU A 323 -3.63 -11.62 -5.73
CA LEU A 323 -2.78 -10.71 -6.49
C LEU A 323 -2.77 -11.04 -8.00
N VAL A 324 -2.70 -12.32 -8.36
CA VAL A 324 -2.74 -12.79 -9.77
C VAL A 324 -4.12 -12.57 -10.40
N MET A 325 -5.21 -12.85 -9.68
CA MET A 325 -6.56 -12.58 -10.18
C MET A 325 -6.75 -11.07 -10.40
N GLY A 326 -6.24 -10.30 -9.46
CA GLY A 326 -6.13 -8.87 -9.56
C GLY A 326 -5.43 -8.38 -10.82
N ARG A 327 -4.23 -8.92 -11.13
CA ARG A 327 -3.52 -8.67 -12.38
C ARG A 327 -4.39 -8.88 -13.61
N LYS A 328 -5.10 -10.02 -13.67
CA LYS A 328 -5.95 -10.37 -14.82
C LYS A 328 -7.08 -9.36 -15.00
N LEU A 329 -7.69 -8.93 -13.90
CA LEU A 329 -8.71 -7.88 -13.91
C LEU A 329 -8.14 -6.57 -14.47
N MET A 330 -6.96 -6.14 -14.01
CA MET A 330 -6.30 -4.92 -14.52
C MET A 330 -5.94 -5.00 -15.99
N GLN A 331 -5.38 -6.13 -16.42
CA GLN A 331 -5.04 -6.36 -17.83
C GLN A 331 -6.29 -6.38 -18.70
N ALA A 332 -7.38 -7.00 -18.26
CA ALA A 332 -8.65 -6.98 -18.98
C ALA A 332 -9.22 -5.56 -19.13
N GLU A 333 -9.09 -4.71 -18.11
CA GLU A 333 -9.50 -3.31 -18.18
C GLU A 333 -8.60 -2.47 -19.11
N GLN A 334 -7.28 -2.65 -19.04
CA GLN A 334 -6.34 -1.98 -19.94
C GLN A 334 -6.53 -2.37 -21.41
N LEU A 335 -6.76 -3.66 -21.68
CA LEU A 335 -6.97 -4.16 -23.03
C LEU A 335 -8.26 -3.62 -23.67
N ALA A 336 -9.14 -2.95 -22.90
CA ALA A 336 -10.34 -2.29 -23.39
C ALA A 336 -10.19 -0.75 -23.60
N LEU A 337 -8.96 -0.21 -23.59
CA LEU A 337 -8.69 1.21 -23.86
C LEU A 337 -8.87 1.61 -25.34
N LEU A 338 -8.78 0.65 -26.27
CA LEU A 338 -8.87 0.87 -27.72
C LEU A 338 -10.03 0.07 -28.35
N ASP A 339 -10.58 0.59 -29.44
CA ASP A 339 -11.47 -0.17 -30.32
C ASP A 339 -10.64 -1.02 -31.29
N LEU A 340 -10.66 -2.34 -31.12
CA LEU A 340 -9.82 -3.29 -31.87
C LEU A 340 -10.04 -3.27 -33.40
N GLN A 341 -11.23 -2.86 -33.84
CA GLN A 341 -11.57 -2.84 -35.26
C GLN A 341 -11.04 -1.60 -35.98
N SER A 342 -11.05 -0.43 -35.32
CA SER A 342 -10.62 0.86 -35.91
C SER A 342 -9.26 1.36 -35.46
N GLY A 343 -8.79 0.96 -34.27
CA GLY A 343 -7.58 1.52 -33.65
C GLY A 343 -7.76 2.92 -33.05
N ALA A 344 -8.99 3.44 -32.99
CA ALA A 344 -9.34 4.61 -32.18
C ALA A 344 -9.44 4.24 -30.69
N TYR A 345 -9.52 5.24 -29.81
CA TYR A 345 -9.84 4.97 -28.41
C TYR A 345 -11.27 4.44 -28.26
N SER A 346 -11.52 3.63 -27.23
CA SER A 346 -12.84 3.03 -26.99
C SER A 346 -13.86 4.08 -26.50
N THR A 347 -15.15 3.75 -26.59
CA THR A 347 -16.23 4.59 -26.04
C THR A 347 -16.06 4.80 -24.53
N ARG A 348 -15.53 3.79 -23.81
CA ARG A 348 -15.21 3.91 -22.38
C ARG A 348 -14.15 4.98 -22.14
N TYR A 349 -13.04 4.92 -22.87
CA TYR A 349 -11.97 5.93 -22.77
C TYR A 349 -12.46 7.34 -23.14
N LEU A 350 -13.37 7.47 -24.12
CA LEU A 350 -13.98 8.76 -24.48
C LEU A 350 -14.69 9.42 -23.29
N GLY A 351 -15.45 8.64 -22.51
CA GLY A 351 -16.15 9.14 -21.33
C GLY A 351 -15.19 9.72 -20.30
N ASP A 352 -14.18 8.95 -19.91
CA ASP A 352 -13.17 9.35 -18.93
C ASP A 352 -12.38 10.58 -19.39
N LEU A 353 -12.07 10.66 -20.69
CA LEU A 353 -11.39 11.81 -21.27
C LEU A 353 -12.25 13.07 -21.22
N LEU A 354 -13.53 12.99 -21.61
CA LEU A 354 -14.42 14.15 -21.60
C LEU A 354 -14.62 14.70 -20.18
N ASP A 355 -14.80 13.83 -19.19
CA ASP A 355 -14.96 14.26 -17.79
C ASP A 355 -13.71 15.01 -17.30
N LYS A 356 -12.51 14.50 -17.64
CA LYS A 356 -11.23 15.15 -17.33
C LYS A 356 -11.09 16.50 -18.01
N GLU A 357 -11.36 16.58 -19.31
CA GLU A 357 -11.17 17.81 -20.09
C GLU A 357 -12.23 18.87 -19.79
N ILE A 358 -13.48 18.51 -19.46
CA ILE A 358 -14.51 19.46 -19.00
C ILE A 358 -14.09 20.07 -17.66
N SER A 359 -13.64 19.25 -16.72
CA SER A 359 -13.13 19.73 -15.42
C SER A 359 -11.93 20.67 -15.59
N ARG A 360 -11.01 20.32 -16.49
CA ARG A 360 -9.86 21.17 -16.84
C ARG A 360 -10.30 22.49 -17.48
N ALA A 361 -11.23 22.45 -18.43
CA ALA A 361 -11.81 23.62 -19.10
C ALA A 361 -12.45 24.58 -18.08
N SER A 362 -13.24 24.04 -17.14
CA SER A 362 -13.84 24.81 -16.05
C SER A 362 -12.81 25.46 -15.13
N ARG A 363 -11.79 24.69 -14.71
CA ARG A 363 -10.75 25.20 -13.79
C ARG A 363 -9.93 26.33 -14.40
N TYR A 364 -9.55 26.21 -15.66
CA TYR A 364 -8.66 27.18 -16.32
C TYR A 364 -9.40 28.22 -17.15
N SER A 365 -10.74 28.22 -17.14
CA SER A 365 -11.55 29.08 -18.00
C SER A 365 -11.15 28.95 -19.47
N ASN A 366 -10.96 27.71 -19.93
CA ASN A 366 -10.71 27.37 -21.32
C ASN A 366 -11.96 26.72 -21.93
N ASP A 367 -12.12 26.83 -23.24
CA ASP A 367 -13.18 26.12 -23.96
C ASP A 367 -12.78 24.67 -24.28
N LEU A 368 -13.77 23.79 -24.40
CA LEU A 368 -13.61 22.44 -24.90
C LEU A 368 -14.53 22.25 -26.10
N ALA A 369 -14.04 21.69 -27.19
CA ALA A 369 -14.88 21.36 -28.34
C ALA A 369 -14.75 19.91 -28.77
N VAL A 370 -15.82 19.40 -29.38
CA VAL A 370 -15.88 18.05 -29.94
C VAL A 370 -16.36 18.09 -31.38
N VAL A 371 -15.82 17.18 -32.19
CA VAL A 371 -16.30 16.90 -33.55
C VAL A 371 -16.71 15.43 -33.63
N THR A 372 -17.99 15.19 -33.87
CA THR A 372 -18.52 13.85 -34.15
C THR A 372 -18.50 13.60 -35.66
N PHE A 373 -18.16 12.37 -36.04
CA PHE A 373 -18.14 11.91 -37.42
C PHE A 373 -19.04 10.69 -37.56
N GLU A 374 -19.74 10.58 -38.68
CA GLU A 374 -20.50 9.39 -39.05
C GLU A 374 -20.21 9.02 -40.50
N ILE A 375 -19.80 7.76 -40.70
CA ILE A 375 -19.59 7.19 -42.03
C ILE A 375 -20.96 6.79 -42.59
N GLU A 376 -21.35 7.36 -43.74
CA GLU A 376 -22.61 7.00 -44.39
C GLU A 376 -22.59 5.56 -44.93
N ALA A 377 -23.78 4.96 -44.98
CA ALA A 377 -24.00 3.60 -45.48
C ALA A 377 -23.08 2.55 -44.84
N PHE A 378 -22.73 2.71 -43.56
CA PHE A 378 -21.82 1.82 -42.82
C PHE A 378 -22.23 0.33 -42.91
N GLU A 379 -23.52 0.02 -42.81
CA GLU A 379 -24.02 -1.36 -42.96
C GLU A 379 -23.86 -1.91 -44.40
N VAL A 380 -23.95 -1.05 -45.42
CA VAL A 380 -23.69 -1.44 -46.81
C VAL A 380 -22.21 -1.73 -47.01
N LEU A 381 -21.32 -0.92 -46.42
CA LEU A 381 -19.88 -1.17 -46.42
C LEU A 381 -19.56 -2.49 -45.69
N ARG A 382 -20.17 -2.72 -44.52
CA ARG A 382 -20.05 -3.97 -43.75
C ARG A 382 -20.50 -5.17 -44.59
N GLY A 383 -21.67 -5.10 -45.22
CA GLY A 383 -22.22 -6.18 -46.04
C GLY A 383 -21.38 -6.47 -47.29
N LYS A 384 -20.81 -5.43 -47.91
CA LYS A 384 -20.03 -5.55 -49.15
C LYS A 384 -18.60 -6.05 -48.94
N TYR A 385 -17.94 -5.63 -47.86
CA TYR A 385 -16.50 -5.86 -47.66
C TYR A 385 -16.17 -6.77 -46.46
N GLY A 386 -17.19 -7.18 -45.69
CA GLY A 386 -17.03 -8.01 -44.49
C GLY A 386 -16.27 -7.31 -43.37
N GLU A 387 -16.09 -7.99 -42.24
CA GLU A 387 -15.42 -7.40 -41.06
C GLU A 387 -13.97 -7.00 -41.35
N ALA A 388 -13.25 -7.81 -42.13
CA ALA A 388 -11.85 -7.58 -42.45
C ALA A 388 -11.63 -6.34 -43.34
N GLY A 389 -12.47 -6.16 -44.37
CA GLY A 389 -12.41 -4.98 -45.24
C GLY A 389 -12.86 -3.73 -44.50
N LEU A 390 -13.89 -3.84 -43.66
CA LEU A 390 -14.35 -2.74 -42.81
C LEU A 390 -13.27 -2.30 -41.83
N GLY A 391 -12.55 -3.24 -41.20
CA GLY A 391 -11.42 -2.92 -40.34
C GLY A 391 -10.28 -2.17 -41.05
N ARG A 392 -10.04 -2.43 -42.34
CA ARG A 392 -9.05 -1.65 -43.14
C ARG A 392 -9.52 -0.22 -43.34
N ILE A 393 -10.76 -0.04 -43.82
CA ILE A 393 -11.37 1.27 -44.03
C ILE A 393 -11.35 2.09 -42.73
N LEU A 394 -11.73 1.48 -41.60
CA LEU A 394 -11.75 2.16 -40.31
C LEU A 394 -10.36 2.55 -39.80
N ARG A 395 -9.34 1.71 -39.99
CA ARG A 395 -7.96 2.05 -39.61
C ARG A 395 -7.40 3.20 -40.45
N GLU A 396 -7.67 3.20 -41.75
CA GLU A 396 -7.29 4.30 -42.63
C GLU A 396 -8.05 5.58 -42.28
N PHE A 397 -9.34 5.48 -41.92
CA PHE A 397 -10.13 6.61 -41.43
C PHE A 397 -9.50 7.26 -40.20
N VAL A 398 -9.14 6.45 -39.21
CA VAL A 398 -8.43 6.91 -37.99
C VAL A 398 -7.07 7.53 -38.34
N ALA A 399 -6.33 6.93 -39.28
CA ALA A 399 -5.03 7.44 -39.71
C ALA A 399 -5.11 8.81 -40.38
N VAL A 400 -6.10 9.03 -41.27
CA VAL A 400 -6.32 10.33 -41.94
C VAL A 400 -6.61 11.43 -40.92
N ILE A 401 -7.45 11.15 -39.91
CA ILE A 401 -7.75 12.13 -38.85
C ILE A 401 -6.49 12.43 -38.04
N ARG A 402 -5.78 11.40 -37.55
CA ARG A 402 -4.56 11.58 -36.74
C ARG A 402 -3.47 12.37 -37.49
N ALA A 403 -3.30 12.14 -38.79
CA ALA A 403 -2.34 12.86 -39.62
C ALA A 403 -2.69 14.35 -39.79
N LYS A 404 -3.97 14.71 -39.62
CA LYS A 404 -4.48 16.07 -39.82
C LYS A 404 -4.87 16.77 -38.53
N THR A 405 -4.70 16.16 -37.36
CA THR A 405 -4.95 16.76 -36.05
C THR A 405 -3.67 16.89 -35.22
N ARG A 406 -3.71 17.70 -34.17
CA ARG A 406 -2.60 17.81 -33.22
C ARG A 406 -2.58 16.59 -32.29
N ARG A 407 -1.40 16.30 -31.71
CA ARG A 407 -1.22 15.18 -30.75
C ARG A 407 -2.12 15.29 -29.51
N VAL A 408 -2.47 16.50 -29.12
CA VAL A 408 -3.37 16.77 -27.98
C VAL A 408 -4.85 16.50 -28.29
N ASN A 409 -5.21 16.33 -29.57
CA ASN A 409 -6.58 15.97 -29.95
C ASN A 409 -6.73 14.46 -29.93
N THR A 410 -7.81 13.97 -29.34
CA THR A 410 -8.01 12.54 -29.14
C THR A 410 -9.23 12.03 -29.88
N LEU A 411 -9.04 11.02 -30.72
CA LEU A 411 -10.11 10.38 -31.47
C LEU A 411 -10.55 9.07 -30.80
N ALA A 412 -11.84 8.96 -30.50
CA ALA A 412 -12.46 7.75 -29.97
C ALA A 412 -13.63 7.29 -30.85
N ARG A 413 -13.91 5.99 -30.87
CA ARG A 413 -15.11 5.43 -31.51
C ARG A 413 -16.26 5.49 -30.51
N ILE A 414 -17.42 5.98 -30.95
CA ILE A 414 -18.64 6.02 -30.14
C ILE A 414 -19.42 4.72 -30.32
N ARG A 415 -19.63 4.33 -31.58
CA ARG A 415 -20.38 3.13 -32.00
C ARG A 415 -20.04 2.81 -33.47
N ASP A 416 -20.81 1.92 -34.08
CA ASP A 416 -20.65 1.55 -35.49
C ASP A 416 -20.69 2.76 -36.43
N GLY A 417 -19.61 2.91 -37.19
CA GLY A 417 -19.40 4.02 -38.12
C GLY A 417 -19.32 5.40 -37.49
N GLN A 418 -19.29 5.54 -36.16
CA GLN A 418 -19.33 6.84 -35.49
C GLN A 418 -18.13 7.09 -34.58
N PHE A 419 -17.56 8.28 -34.67
CA PHE A 419 -16.36 8.69 -33.95
C PHE A 419 -16.53 10.07 -33.32
N CYS A 420 -15.77 10.35 -32.26
CA CYS A 420 -15.67 11.64 -31.59
C CYS A 420 -14.22 12.07 -31.51
N LEU A 421 -13.90 13.26 -32.00
CA LEU A 421 -12.63 13.92 -31.80
C LEU A 421 -12.80 14.97 -30.69
N VAL A 422 -12.08 14.78 -29.60
CA VAL A 422 -11.99 15.73 -28.48
C VAL A 422 -10.87 16.72 -28.76
N ILE A 423 -11.17 18.02 -28.65
CA ILE A 423 -10.25 19.12 -28.92
C ILE A 423 -10.19 20.02 -27.68
N PRO A 424 -9.21 19.81 -26.79
CA PRO A 424 -9.00 20.68 -25.64
C PRO A 424 -8.65 22.11 -26.06
N GLU A 425 -9.02 23.08 -25.21
CA GLU A 425 -8.65 24.49 -25.35
C GLU A 425 -9.08 25.08 -26.71
N ALA A 426 -10.31 24.73 -27.13
CA ALA A 426 -10.85 25.11 -28.43
C ALA A 426 -12.32 25.53 -28.35
N ASP A 427 -12.62 26.67 -28.97
CA ASP A 427 -13.98 27.16 -29.16
C ASP A 427 -14.70 26.43 -30.32
N ARG A 428 -15.99 26.74 -30.47
CA ARG A 428 -16.80 26.20 -31.57
C ARG A 428 -16.23 26.52 -32.95
N ALA A 429 -15.66 27.70 -33.16
CA ALA A 429 -15.15 28.12 -34.46
C ALA A 429 -13.89 27.33 -34.85
N VAL A 430 -13.00 27.03 -33.90
CA VAL A 430 -11.84 26.14 -34.08
C VAL A 430 -12.31 24.75 -34.48
N ALA A 431 -13.29 24.19 -33.77
CA ALA A 431 -13.81 22.86 -34.07
C ALA A 431 -14.52 22.78 -35.43
N VAL A 432 -15.28 23.82 -35.83
CA VAL A 432 -15.86 23.92 -37.18
C VAL A 432 -14.76 23.94 -38.24
N ARG A 433 -13.71 24.76 -38.08
CA ARG A 433 -12.58 24.78 -39.03
C ARG A 433 -11.87 23.44 -39.12
N GLN A 434 -11.74 22.72 -38.01
CA GLN A 434 -11.19 21.36 -38.01
C GLN A 434 -12.10 20.39 -38.76
N ALA A 435 -13.41 20.42 -38.49
CA ALA A 435 -14.39 19.59 -39.19
C ALA A 435 -14.40 19.86 -40.70
N ASP A 436 -14.39 21.13 -41.13
CA ASP A 436 -14.40 21.54 -42.54
C ASP A 436 -13.11 21.19 -43.26
N ARG A 437 -11.98 21.11 -42.54
CA ARG A 437 -10.70 20.63 -43.09
C ARG A 437 -10.65 19.11 -43.17
N LEU A 438 -11.20 18.40 -42.18
CA LEU A 438 -11.15 16.94 -42.09
C LEU A 438 -12.15 16.28 -43.04
N ARG A 439 -13.36 16.83 -43.18
CA ARG A 439 -14.41 16.24 -44.02
C ARG A 439 -13.96 15.98 -45.47
N PRO A 440 -13.51 16.97 -46.27
CA PRO A 440 -13.07 16.70 -47.64
C PRO A 440 -11.85 15.77 -47.68
N ALA A 441 -10.95 15.89 -46.70
CA ALA A 441 -9.79 15.00 -46.61
C ALA A 441 -10.15 13.54 -46.35
N LEU A 442 -11.25 13.27 -45.64
CA LEU A 442 -11.79 11.94 -45.44
C LEU A 442 -12.53 11.47 -46.70
N GLU A 443 -13.37 12.30 -47.30
CA GLU A 443 -14.18 11.90 -48.47
C GLU A 443 -13.35 11.68 -49.75
N GLU A 444 -12.26 12.43 -49.92
CA GLU A 444 -11.35 12.30 -51.06
C GLU A 444 -10.31 11.18 -50.89
N HIS A 445 -10.14 10.66 -49.67
CA HIS A 445 -9.14 9.64 -49.40
C HIS A 445 -9.49 8.31 -50.12
N PRO A 446 -8.57 7.71 -50.87
CA PRO A 446 -8.81 6.44 -51.53
C PRO A 446 -8.64 5.27 -50.54
N TYR A 447 -9.74 4.84 -49.90
CA TYR A 447 -9.67 3.79 -48.89
C TYR A 447 -9.50 2.40 -49.52
N ALA A 448 -8.53 1.62 -49.05
CA ALA A 448 -8.33 0.25 -49.54
C ALA A 448 -9.23 -0.75 -48.80
N ALA A 449 -10.29 -1.21 -49.48
CA ALA A 449 -11.26 -2.15 -48.90
C ALA A 449 -10.80 -3.62 -48.98
N THR A 450 -9.90 -3.95 -49.91
CA THR A 450 -9.36 -5.31 -50.11
C THR A 450 -7.84 -5.30 -50.32
N PRO A 451 -7.13 -6.41 -50.07
CA PRO A 451 -5.70 -6.53 -50.38
C PRO A 451 -5.34 -6.33 -51.86
N ASN A 452 -6.32 -6.51 -52.75
CA ASN A 452 -6.14 -6.41 -54.21
C ASN A 452 -6.30 -4.98 -54.74
N GLY A 453 -6.52 -3.99 -53.84
CA GLY A 453 -6.54 -2.58 -54.20
C GLY A 453 -7.90 -2.02 -54.60
N ASP A 454 -9.01 -2.63 -54.16
CA ASP A 454 -10.33 -2.02 -54.35
C ASP A 454 -10.42 -0.71 -53.56
N ILE A 455 -10.43 0.40 -54.28
CA ILE A 455 -10.56 1.74 -53.69
C ILE A 455 -12.04 2.05 -53.47
N VAL A 456 -12.40 2.41 -52.24
CA VAL A 456 -13.72 2.93 -51.89
C VAL A 456 -13.60 4.39 -51.46
N ARG A 457 -14.59 5.19 -51.84
CA ARG A 457 -14.82 6.52 -51.27
C ARG A 457 -15.97 6.44 -50.30
N ILE A 458 -15.83 7.10 -49.16
CA ILE A 458 -16.87 7.20 -48.15
C ILE A 458 -17.40 8.62 -48.10
N ALA A 459 -18.67 8.78 -47.74
CA ALA A 459 -19.21 10.08 -47.35
C ALA A 459 -19.24 10.16 -45.82
N VAL A 460 -18.93 11.33 -45.27
CA VAL A 460 -18.82 11.52 -43.82
C VAL A 460 -19.65 12.71 -43.39
N ASP A 461 -20.60 12.49 -42.49
CA ASP A 461 -21.32 13.58 -41.83
C ASP A 461 -20.59 14.00 -40.57
N THR A 462 -20.69 15.29 -40.23
CA THR A 462 -20.05 15.83 -39.02
C THR A 462 -21.00 16.66 -38.18
N GLY A 463 -20.85 16.56 -36.86
CA GLY A 463 -21.58 17.36 -35.88
C GLY A 463 -20.62 17.98 -34.88
N VAL A 464 -20.74 19.30 -34.66
CA VAL A 464 -19.81 20.05 -33.79
C VAL A 464 -20.56 20.61 -32.59
N ALA A 465 -19.96 20.47 -31.41
CA ALA A 465 -20.37 21.15 -30.19
C ALA A 465 -19.16 21.71 -29.44
N ALA A 466 -19.40 22.70 -28.58
CA ALA A 466 -18.38 23.26 -27.70
C ALA A 466 -19.02 23.58 -26.35
N SER A 467 -18.28 23.26 -25.28
CA SER A 467 -18.56 23.66 -23.90
C SER A 467 -17.74 24.89 -23.60
N GLU A 468 -18.43 26.02 -23.43
CA GLU A 468 -17.80 27.29 -23.11
C GLU A 468 -17.34 27.25 -21.65
N HIS A 469 -16.05 27.48 -21.39
CA HIS A 469 -15.48 27.44 -20.03
C HIS A 469 -15.87 26.18 -19.21
N GLY A 470 -16.07 25.02 -19.86
CA GLY A 470 -16.50 23.78 -19.19
C GLY A 470 -17.88 23.85 -18.51
N LYS A 471 -18.80 24.72 -18.97
CA LYS A 471 -20.15 24.90 -18.37
C LYS A 471 -21.09 23.72 -18.60
N ASP A 472 -20.88 22.96 -19.68
CA ASP A 472 -21.69 21.78 -20.03
C ASP A 472 -21.05 20.49 -19.52
N ASP A 473 -21.88 19.53 -19.09
CA ASP A 473 -21.44 18.17 -18.79
C ASP A 473 -21.22 17.32 -20.05
N ARG A 474 -20.62 16.13 -19.90
CA ARG A 474 -20.33 15.24 -21.04
C ARG A 474 -21.59 14.88 -21.85
N ALA A 475 -22.74 14.75 -21.19
CA ALA A 475 -23.98 14.31 -21.83
C ALA A 475 -24.54 15.43 -22.71
N ALA A 476 -24.53 16.67 -22.21
CA ALA A 476 -24.93 17.86 -22.95
C ALA A 476 -24.04 18.08 -24.17
N VAL A 477 -22.71 18.04 -24.02
CA VAL A 477 -21.76 18.24 -25.12
C VAL A 477 -21.94 17.20 -26.23
N LEU A 478 -22.06 15.92 -25.87
CA LEU A 478 -22.29 14.85 -26.84
C LEU A 478 -23.68 14.95 -27.49
N ALA A 479 -24.74 15.25 -26.73
CA ALA A 479 -26.09 15.39 -27.27
C ALA A 479 -26.18 16.53 -28.29
N GLN A 480 -25.57 17.67 -27.99
CA GLN A 480 -25.49 18.79 -28.93
C GLN A 480 -24.74 18.40 -30.21
N ALA A 481 -23.60 17.72 -30.08
CA ALA A 481 -22.83 17.29 -31.25
C ALA A 481 -23.64 16.30 -32.12
N MET A 482 -24.32 15.35 -31.50
CA MET A 482 -25.18 14.37 -32.18
C MET A 482 -26.40 15.02 -32.86
N GLN A 483 -27.00 16.05 -32.25
CA GLN A 483 -28.09 16.81 -32.87
C GLN A 483 -27.61 17.50 -34.16
N ARG A 484 -26.42 18.11 -34.12
CA ARG A 484 -25.81 18.75 -35.29
C ARG A 484 -25.43 17.74 -36.38
N LEU A 485 -24.96 16.57 -35.98
CA LEU A 485 -24.69 15.47 -36.90
C LEU A 485 -25.97 15.01 -37.62
N ALA A 486 -27.07 14.83 -36.88
CA ALA A 486 -28.37 14.46 -37.45
C ALA A 486 -28.89 15.52 -38.43
N GLN A 487 -28.69 16.81 -38.13
CA GLN A 487 -29.01 17.91 -39.03
C GLN A 487 -28.18 17.83 -40.33
N SER A 488 -26.85 17.62 -40.24
CA SER A 488 -25.96 17.45 -41.41
C SER A 488 -26.45 16.32 -42.33
N ARG A 489 -26.76 15.14 -41.76
CA ARG A 489 -27.23 13.98 -42.53
C ARG A 489 -28.60 14.20 -43.18
N ALA A 490 -29.47 15.02 -42.58
CA ALA A 490 -30.76 15.40 -43.16
C ALA A 490 -30.62 16.38 -44.33
N GLU A 491 -29.74 17.37 -44.19
CA GLU A 491 -29.43 18.36 -45.24
C GLU A 491 -28.74 17.72 -46.45
N ARG A 492 -27.82 16.79 -46.22
CA ARG A 492 -27.17 16.03 -47.30
C ARG A 492 -28.17 15.20 -48.09
N ARG A 493 -29.07 14.48 -47.40
CA ARG A 493 -30.12 13.69 -48.06
C ARG A 493 -31.02 14.55 -48.94
N THR A 494 -31.48 15.70 -48.45
CA THR A 494 -32.33 16.60 -49.24
C THR A 494 -31.61 17.15 -50.47
N ARG A 495 -30.31 17.46 -50.38
CA ARG A 495 -29.49 17.84 -51.54
C ARG A 495 -29.30 16.72 -52.56
N SER A 496 -29.14 15.46 -52.12
CA SER A 496 -29.03 14.32 -53.04
C SER A 496 -30.34 14.01 -53.79
N PHE A 497 -31.49 14.43 -53.27
CA PHE A 497 -32.80 14.27 -53.92
C PHE A 497 -33.18 15.41 -54.89
N ASN A 498 -32.48 16.55 -54.85
CA ASN A 498 -32.72 17.71 -55.71
C ASN A 498 -31.38 18.14 -56.37
N PRO A 499 -30.97 17.45 -57.45
CA PRO A 499 -29.65 17.64 -58.08
C PRO A 499 -29.45 19.00 -58.74
#